data_AF-A0A482W8B3-F1
#
_entry.id   AF-A0A482W8B3-F1
#
_cell.length_a   1.000
_cell.length_b   1.000
_cell.length_c   1.000
_cell.angle_alpha   90.00
_cell.angle_beta   90.00
_cell.angle_gamma   90.00
#
_symmetry.space_group_name_H-M   'P 1'
#
loop_
_entity.id
_entity.type
_entity.pdbx_description
1 polymer ?
#
loop_
_entity_poly.entity_id
_entity_poly.type
_entity_poly.pdbx_seq_one_letter_code
_entity_poly.pdbx_strand_id
1 'polypeptide(L)'
;MKMMFQTLADCTVGLKSVMDDAAESNTPVDIKDVLARFTTDIIGSVAFGLECNTLKNPDSLFIKYGKKFFEVNTWQRLKALSQFALPHSLLKALKYKLTKSDVESFFMKTVQDTVAYRENNNVYRKDFMHLLLQLKNRGTVSEDEKITDEDGKTQEKALTINELAAQAFVFFAAGFETASTTMTFALFELATNPDIQDKLREEINTVLAKYDDQLTYNGMMEMAYMEKVLNETLRKYPPAPVLLRKCTKDYTIPHTTIHLKEGMDVCIPVLGLHMDSEYYPDPEIFNPERFSEENKNSRPAFTWLPFGEGPRVCIGKLWGILLFINV
;
A
#
# COMPACT_ATOMS: atom_id res chain seq x y z
N MET A 1 -15.18 1.22 -0.72
CA MET A 1 -14.22 2.33 -0.97
C MET A 1 -14.80 3.70 -0.65
N LYS A 2 -15.93 4.14 -1.23
CA LYS A 2 -16.60 5.40 -0.78
C LYS A 2 -16.81 5.47 0.74
N MET A 3 -17.18 4.34 1.35
CA MET A 3 -17.38 4.22 2.82
C MET A 3 -16.15 4.53 3.68
N MET A 4 -14.94 4.48 3.09
CA MET A 4 -13.68 4.65 3.81
C MET A 4 -12.97 5.96 3.42
N PHE A 5 -13.56 6.75 2.52
CA PHE A 5 -13.09 8.10 2.18
C PHE A 5 -13.12 9.03 3.39
N GLN A 6 -14.16 8.95 4.23
CA GLN A 6 -14.24 9.79 5.43
C GLN A 6 -13.07 9.49 6.38
N THR A 7 -12.76 8.21 6.61
CA THR A 7 -11.61 7.82 7.44
C THR A 7 -10.29 8.38 6.90
N LEU A 8 -10.12 8.43 5.58
CA LEU A 8 -8.96 9.06 4.94
C LEU A 8 -8.93 10.57 5.21
N ALA A 9 -10.04 11.26 4.93
CA ALA A 9 -10.17 12.69 5.12
C ALA A 9 -9.98 13.10 6.59
N ASP A 10 -10.47 12.32 7.55
CA ASP A 10 -10.29 12.61 8.97
C ASP A 10 -8.81 12.52 9.38
N CYS A 11 -8.03 11.63 8.76
CA CYS A 11 -6.60 11.53 9.00
C CYS A 11 -5.80 12.70 8.40
N THR A 12 -6.28 13.38 7.34
CA THR A 12 -5.55 14.50 6.71
C THR A 12 -5.49 15.73 7.61
N VAL A 13 -6.49 15.92 8.48
CA VAL A 13 -6.50 17.01 9.48
C VAL A 13 -5.27 16.95 10.38
N GLY A 14 -4.87 15.74 10.80
CA GLY A 14 -3.68 15.53 11.61
C GLY A 14 -2.39 15.86 10.85
N LEU A 15 -2.33 15.50 9.56
CA LEU A 15 -1.18 15.81 8.70
C LEU A 15 -1.03 17.32 8.51
N LYS A 16 -2.13 18.03 8.22
CA LYS A 16 -2.13 19.49 8.06
C LYS A 16 -1.59 20.18 9.31
N SER A 17 -2.07 19.79 10.50
CA SER A 17 -1.59 20.36 11.77
C SER A 17 -0.08 20.21 11.93
N VAL A 18 0.48 19.03 11.65
CA VAL A 18 1.93 18.79 11.77
C VAL A 18 2.72 19.63 10.76
N MET A 19 2.20 19.82 9.55
CA MET A 19 2.84 20.63 8.51
C MET A 19 2.76 22.13 8.83
N ASP A 20 1.61 22.62 9.31
CA ASP A 20 1.42 24.02 9.71
C ASP A 20 2.37 24.39 10.86
N ASP A 21 2.42 23.56 11.91
CA ASP A 21 3.31 23.78 13.07
C ASP A 21 4.79 23.85 12.63
N ALA A 22 5.20 23.00 11.69
CA ALA A 22 6.55 23.00 11.15
C ALA A 22 6.83 24.24 10.28
N ALA A 23 5.86 24.68 9.49
CA ALA A 23 5.96 25.88 8.66
C ALA A 23 6.05 27.15 9.51
N GLU A 24 5.20 27.27 10.54
CA GLU A 24 5.20 28.42 11.47
C GLU A 24 6.49 28.49 12.29
N SER A 25 7.02 27.36 12.72
CA SER A 25 8.28 27.27 13.46
C SER A 25 9.54 27.30 12.57
N ASN A 26 9.37 27.24 11.25
CA ASN A 26 10.45 27.12 10.26
C ASN A 26 11.41 25.94 10.57
N THR A 27 10.85 24.82 11.02
CA THR A 27 11.61 23.64 11.42
C THR A 27 11.68 22.64 10.26
N PRO A 28 12.86 22.11 9.89
CA PRO A 28 12.97 21.05 8.90
C PRO A 28 12.17 19.80 9.31
N VAL A 29 11.44 19.22 8.35
CA VAL A 29 10.61 18.03 8.57
C VAL A 29 11.21 16.83 7.87
N ASP A 30 11.37 15.72 8.60
CA ASP A 30 11.55 14.41 7.97
C ASP A 30 10.21 13.96 7.37
N ILE A 31 10.00 14.30 6.11
CA ILE A 31 8.73 14.05 5.42
C ILE A 31 8.43 12.55 5.31
N LYS A 32 9.46 11.70 5.21
CA LYS A 32 9.27 10.24 5.17
C LYS A 32 8.75 9.74 6.50
N ASP A 33 9.26 10.26 7.62
CA ASP A 33 8.74 9.92 8.95
C ASP A 33 7.30 10.38 9.15
N VAL A 34 6.97 11.62 8.78
CA VAL A 34 5.60 12.13 8.92
C VAL A 34 4.62 11.35 8.05
N LEU A 35 4.96 11.10 6.79
CA LEU A 35 4.11 10.33 5.90
C LEU A 35 3.98 8.86 6.32
N ALA A 36 5.02 8.27 6.92
CA ALA A 36 4.94 6.94 7.52
C ALA A 36 3.95 6.91 8.71
N ARG A 37 3.96 7.94 9.56
CA ARG A 37 2.97 8.07 10.65
C ARG A 37 1.56 8.27 10.09
N PHE A 38 1.40 9.15 9.11
CA PHE A 38 0.11 9.37 8.43
C PHE A 38 -0.46 8.09 7.81
N THR A 39 0.33 7.34 7.04
CA THR A 39 -0.15 6.07 6.44
C THR A 39 -0.41 5.01 7.50
N THR A 40 0.33 5.02 8.61
CA THR A 40 0.10 4.12 9.76
C THR A 40 -1.26 4.38 10.39
N ASP A 41 -1.63 5.64 10.61
CA ASP A 41 -2.92 6.00 11.19
C ASP A 41 -4.08 5.57 10.30
N ILE A 42 -3.95 5.77 8.98
CA ILE A 42 -4.97 5.33 8.03
C ILE A 42 -5.09 3.82 8.01
N ILE A 43 -3.98 3.09 7.84
CA ILE A 43 -4.06 1.63 7.71
C ILE A 43 -4.40 0.95 9.04
N GLY A 44 -3.98 1.51 10.18
CA GLY A 44 -4.42 1.07 11.50
C GLY A 44 -5.94 1.19 11.65
N SER A 45 -6.48 2.32 11.20
CA SER A 45 -7.91 2.61 11.22
C SER A 45 -8.70 1.74 10.25
N VAL A 46 -8.20 1.53 9.03
CA VAL A 46 -8.90 0.79 7.96
C VAL A 46 -8.74 -0.72 8.10
N ALA A 47 -7.54 -1.22 8.40
CA ALA A 47 -7.23 -2.65 8.44
C ALA A 47 -7.50 -3.29 9.80
N PHE A 48 -7.23 -2.58 10.90
CA PHE A 48 -7.41 -3.08 12.27
C PHE A 48 -8.61 -2.46 12.96
N GLY A 49 -9.12 -1.34 12.45
CA GLY A 49 -10.20 -0.63 13.12
C GLY A 49 -9.73 0.05 14.40
N LEU A 50 -8.46 0.43 14.47
CA LEU A 50 -7.81 1.05 15.64
C LEU A 50 -7.38 2.49 15.31
N GLU A 51 -7.54 3.39 16.27
CA GLU A 51 -6.98 4.74 16.18
C GLU A 51 -5.56 4.75 16.76
N CYS A 52 -4.56 4.64 15.88
CA CYS A 52 -3.16 4.54 16.31
C CYS A 52 -2.59 5.89 16.80
N ASN A 53 -3.14 7.02 16.32
CA ASN A 53 -2.77 8.38 16.70
C ASN A 53 -1.24 8.64 16.65
N THR A 54 -0.57 8.05 15.66
CA THR A 54 0.89 8.08 15.52
C THR A 54 1.42 9.42 15.07
N LEU A 55 0.63 10.23 14.36
CA LEU A 55 0.98 11.63 14.06
C LEU A 55 1.19 12.45 15.34
N LYS A 56 0.29 12.29 16.33
CA LYS A 56 0.37 12.97 17.64
C LYS A 56 1.34 12.30 18.61
N ASN A 57 1.48 10.97 18.52
CA ASN A 57 2.37 10.18 19.37
C ASN A 57 3.38 9.40 18.50
N PRO A 58 4.54 10.01 18.16
CA PRO A 58 5.55 9.41 17.30
C PRO A 58 6.16 8.12 17.87
N ASP A 59 6.08 7.92 19.19
CA ASP A 59 6.64 6.76 19.90
C ASP A 59 5.63 5.63 20.15
N SER A 60 4.49 5.65 19.44
CA SER A 60 3.49 4.59 19.60
C SER A 60 4.07 3.21 19.27
N LEU A 61 3.61 2.18 19.99
CA LEU A 61 4.07 0.81 19.75
C LEU A 61 3.77 0.36 18.31
N PHE A 62 2.66 0.84 17.73
CA PHE A 62 2.22 0.43 16.41
C PHE A 62 3.17 0.92 15.32
N ILE A 63 3.59 2.19 15.33
CA ILE A 63 4.60 2.68 14.37
C ILE A 63 5.97 2.03 14.60
N LYS A 64 6.35 1.81 15.87
CA LYS A 64 7.62 1.17 16.22
C LYS A 64 7.72 -0.25 15.68
N TYR A 65 6.70 -1.09 15.90
CA TYR A 65 6.68 -2.45 15.36
C TYR A 65 6.44 -2.48 13.84
N GLY A 66 5.71 -1.50 13.31
CA GLY A 66 5.52 -1.31 11.88
C GLY A 66 6.84 -1.06 11.14
N LYS A 67 7.62 -0.07 11.58
CA LYS A 67 8.96 0.22 11.04
C LYS A 67 9.92 -0.96 11.24
N LYS A 68 9.87 -1.60 12.42
CA LYS A 68 10.72 -2.76 12.73
C LYS A 68 10.52 -3.92 11.75
N PHE A 69 9.37 -4.07 11.11
CA PHE A 69 9.19 -5.09 10.07
C PHE A 69 10.09 -4.84 8.85
N PHE A 70 10.26 -3.58 8.43
CA PHE A 70 11.04 -3.18 7.25
C PHE A 70 12.53 -2.96 7.54
N GLU A 71 12.93 -2.86 8.81
CA GLU A 71 14.34 -2.76 9.18
C GLU A 71 15.13 -4.04 8.84
N VAL A 72 16.02 -3.94 7.86
CA VAL A 72 16.90 -5.03 7.44
C VAL A 72 18.28 -4.90 8.08
N ASN A 73 18.52 -5.67 9.14
CA ASN A 73 19.86 -5.81 9.72
C ASN A 73 20.68 -6.89 8.98
N THR A 74 21.98 -7.00 9.26
CA THR A 74 22.88 -7.98 8.60
C THR A 74 22.36 -9.42 8.70
N TRP A 75 21.77 -9.78 9.84
CA TRP A 75 21.15 -11.09 10.03
C TRP A 75 19.92 -11.30 9.14
N GLN A 76 19.05 -10.30 9.02
CA GLN A 76 17.91 -10.30 8.10
C GLN A 76 18.36 -10.39 6.63
N ARG A 77 19.45 -9.72 6.25
CA ARG A 77 20.03 -9.85 4.89
C ARG A 77 20.51 -11.27 4.63
N LEU A 78 21.30 -11.83 5.56
CA LEU A 78 21.75 -13.22 5.47
C LEU A 78 20.56 -14.17 5.36
N LYS A 79 19.51 -13.89 6.14
CA LYS A 79 18.28 -14.64 6.13
C LYS A 79 17.52 -14.57 4.79
N ALA A 80 17.44 -13.40 4.19
CA ALA A 80 16.82 -13.22 2.89
C ALA A 80 17.64 -13.93 1.81
N LEU A 81 18.97 -13.81 1.83
CA LEU A 81 19.86 -14.50 0.90
C LEU A 81 19.74 -16.03 1.01
N SER A 82 19.65 -16.57 2.24
CA SER A 82 19.48 -18.01 2.42
C SER A 82 18.16 -18.52 1.86
N GLN A 83 17.13 -17.69 1.76
CA GLN A 83 15.88 -18.09 1.11
C GLN A 83 16.05 -18.34 -0.39
N PHE A 84 16.91 -17.56 -1.06
CA PHE A 84 17.21 -17.75 -2.47
C PHE A 84 18.25 -18.84 -2.71
N ALA A 85 19.15 -19.08 -1.75
CA ALA A 85 20.22 -20.05 -1.89
C ALA A 85 19.84 -21.48 -1.46
N LEU A 86 18.91 -21.65 -0.50
CA LEU A 86 18.57 -22.95 0.07
C LEU A 86 17.28 -23.52 -0.52
N PRO A 87 17.17 -24.85 -0.69
CA PRO A 87 15.94 -25.50 -1.13
C PRO A 87 14.76 -25.23 -0.19
N HIS A 88 13.58 -24.97 -0.74
CA HIS A 88 12.36 -24.72 0.04
C HIS A 88 12.00 -25.87 1.01
N SER A 89 12.30 -27.11 0.67
CA SER A 89 12.08 -28.28 1.54
C SER A 89 12.89 -28.19 2.83
N LEU A 90 14.15 -27.75 2.74
CA LEU A 90 15.04 -27.56 3.88
C LEU A 90 14.55 -26.41 4.77
N LEU A 91 14.21 -25.26 4.16
CA LEU A 91 13.69 -24.10 4.89
C LEU A 91 12.40 -24.47 5.66
N LYS A 92 11.51 -25.25 5.04
CA LYS A 92 10.28 -25.74 5.68
C LYS A 92 10.58 -26.67 6.85
N ALA A 93 11.51 -27.62 6.69
CA ALA A 93 11.90 -28.55 7.75
C ALA A 93 12.50 -27.82 8.96
N LEU A 94 13.28 -26.77 8.73
CA LEU A 94 13.87 -25.92 9.77
C LEU A 94 12.89 -24.91 10.39
N LYS A 95 11.61 -24.92 9.98
CA LYS A 95 10.59 -23.92 10.37
C LYS A 95 11.11 -22.50 10.21
N TYR A 96 11.82 -22.28 9.12
CA TYR A 96 12.52 -21.06 8.84
C TYR A 96 11.55 -19.88 8.68
N LYS A 97 11.77 -18.80 9.44
CA LYS A 97 10.95 -17.58 9.39
C LYS A 97 11.79 -16.31 9.21
N LEU A 98 11.33 -15.48 8.27
CA LEU A 98 11.87 -14.14 7.99
C LEU A 98 11.34 -13.11 8.99
N THR A 99 10.10 -13.30 9.44
CA THR A 99 9.45 -12.41 10.40
C THR A 99 10.20 -12.42 11.74
N LYS A 100 10.32 -11.25 12.35
CA LYS A 100 10.85 -11.09 13.71
C LYS A 100 9.76 -11.57 14.68
N SER A 101 10.12 -12.39 15.67
CA SER A 101 9.14 -13.09 16.53
C SER A 101 8.35 -12.15 17.44
N ASP A 102 8.96 -11.03 17.81
CA ASP A 102 8.33 -9.96 18.58
C ASP A 102 7.33 -9.15 17.74
N VAL A 103 7.65 -8.87 16.47
CA VAL A 103 6.71 -8.27 15.50
C VAL A 103 5.50 -9.20 15.31
N GLU A 104 5.75 -10.49 15.10
CA GLU A 104 4.70 -11.52 14.99
C GLU A 104 3.80 -11.52 16.23
N SER A 105 4.39 -11.56 17.43
CA SER A 105 3.64 -11.59 18.69
C SER A 105 2.81 -10.32 18.92
N PHE A 106 3.36 -9.15 18.56
CA PHE A 106 2.64 -7.89 18.66
C PHE A 106 1.39 -7.88 17.78
N PHE A 107 1.53 -8.13 16.47
CA PHE A 107 0.39 -8.07 15.55
C PHE A 107 -0.62 -9.20 15.79
N MET A 108 -0.17 -10.41 16.14
CA MET A 108 -1.08 -11.49 16.54
C MET A 108 -1.92 -11.09 17.75
N LYS A 109 -1.28 -10.54 18.79
CA LYS A 109 -1.98 -10.10 20.00
C LYS A 109 -2.94 -8.95 19.69
N THR A 110 -2.52 -7.94 18.94
CA THR A 110 -3.38 -6.81 18.55
C THR A 110 -4.65 -7.28 17.84
N VAL A 111 -4.52 -8.24 16.91
CA VAL A 111 -5.67 -8.80 16.20
C VAL A 111 -6.57 -9.61 17.13
N GLN A 112 -5.99 -10.47 17.97
CA GLN A 112 -6.74 -11.26 18.95
C GLN A 112 -7.53 -10.37 19.93
N ASP A 113 -6.88 -9.36 20.49
CA ASP A 113 -7.50 -8.40 21.41
C ASP A 113 -8.62 -7.61 20.72
N THR A 114 -8.42 -7.20 19.45
CA THR A 114 -9.43 -6.48 18.66
C THR A 114 -10.64 -7.36 18.35
N VAL A 115 -10.42 -8.61 17.93
CA VAL A 115 -11.49 -9.58 17.67
C VAL A 115 -12.30 -9.84 18.94
N ALA A 116 -11.62 -10.15 20.05
CA ALA A 116 -12.28 -10.41 21.33
C ALA A 116 -13.08 -9.19 21.82
N TYR A 117 -12.52 -7.99 21.70
CA TYR A 117 -13.22 -6.76 22.07
C TYR A 117 -14.50 -6.57 21.24
N ARG A 118 -14.44 -6.73 19.92
CA ARG A 118 -15.60 -6.53 19.04
C ARG A 118 -16.69 -7.56 19.25
N GLU A 119 -16.33 -8.83 19.41
CA GLU A 119 -17.28 -9.92 19.65
C GLU A 119 -17.98 -9.75 21.02
N ASN A 120 -17.25 -9.34 22.05
CA ASN A 120 -17.82 -9.16 23.39
C ASN A 120 -18.68 -7.90 23.54
N ASN A 121 -18.39 -6.84 22.76
CA ASN A 121 -19.06 -5.54 22.90
C ASN A 121 -20.02 -5.21 21.74
N ASN A 122 -20.19 -6.13 20.77
CA ASN A 122 -21.04 -5.93 19.59
C ASN A 122 -20.72 -4.64 18.81
N VAL A 123 -19.42 -4.33 18.66
CA VAL A 123 -18.98 -3.10 18.00
C VAL A 123 -19.02 -3.27 16.49
N TYR A 124 -19.87 -2.47 15.84
CA TYR A 124 -19.91 -2.33 14.40
C TYR A 124 -19.05 -1.16 13.93
N ARG A 125 -18.18 -1.41 12.95
CA ARG A 125 -17.41 -0.40 12.24
C ARG A 125 -17.25 -0.81 10.79
N LYS A 126 -17.47 0.12 9.86
CA LYS A 126 -17.36 -0.11 8.41
C LYS A 126 -15.90 -0.16 7.94
N ASP A 127 -15.16 -1.15 8.44
CA ASP A 127 -13.73 -1.35 8.17
C ASP A 127 -13.41 -2.78 7.68
N PHE A 128 -12.14 -3.02 7.32
CA PHE A 128 -11.70 -4.33 6.83
C PHE A 128 -11.77 -5.41 7.93
N MET A 129 -11.53 -5.03 9.19
CA MET A 129 -11.61 -5.95 10.32
C MET A 129 -13.03 -6.52 10.48
N HIS A 130 -14.07 -5.73 10.23
CA HIS A 130 -15.44 -6.23 10.25
C HIS A 130 -15.72 -7.26 9.15
N LEU A 131 -15.22 -7.04 7.93
CA LEU A 131 -15.32 -8.03 6.85
C LEU A 131 -14.59 -9.32 7.20
N LEU A 132 -13.42 -9.22 7.84
CA LEU A 132 -12.67 -10.37 8.33
C LEU A 132 -13.41 -11.13 9.44
N LEU A 133 -14.11 -10.42 10.34
CA LEU A 133 -14.95 -11.03 11.36
C LEU A 133 -16.13 -11.81 10.75
N GLN A 134 -16.80 -11.25 9.74
CA GLN A 134 -17.84 -11.97 9.01
C GLN A 134 -17.27 -13.22 8.34
N LEU A 135 -16.11 -13.13 7.68
CA LEU A 135 -15.44 -14.31 7.11
C LEU A 135 -15.03 -15.35 8.16
N LYS A 136 -14.60 -14.94 9.35
CA LYS A 136 -14.27 -15.85 10.46
C LYS A 136 -15.52 -16.53 11.05
N ASN A 137 -16.61 -15.79 11.21
CA ASN A 137 -17.77 -16.27 11.96
C ASN A 137 -18.85 -16.92 11.07
N ARG A 138 -18.97 -16.47 9.82
CA ARG A 138 -19.95 -16.95 8.82
C ARG A 138 -19.33 -17.74 7.67
N GLY A 139 -18.08 -17.41 7.29
CA GLY A 139 -17.44 -17.92 6.07
C GLY A 139 -17.81 -17.14 4.80
N THR A 140 -18.63 -16.10 4.91
CA THR A 140 -19.05 -15.21 3.81
C THR A 140 -19.11 -13.75 4.29
N VAL A 141 -19.15 -12.81 3.33
CA VAL A 141 -19.31 -11.37 3.59
C VAL A 141 -20.71 -10.94 3.13
N SER A 142 -21.37 -10.11 3.91
CA SER A 142 -22.65 -9.48 3.58
C SER A 142 -22.63 -7.98 3.89
N GLU A 143 -23.58 -7.24 3.34
CA GLU A 143 -23.67 -5.79 3.56
C GLU A 143 -24.28 -5.40 4.91
N ASP A 144 -24.75 -6.38 5.71
CA ASP A 144 -25.33 -6.14 7.03
C ASP A 144 -24.28 -5.83 8.11
N GLU A 145 -24.75 -5.29 9.24
CA GLU A 145 -23.90 -4.91 10.37
C GLU A 145 -23.57 -6.08 11.31
N LYS A 146 -24.19 -7.24 11.09
CA LYS A 146 -24.07 -8.40 11.98
C LYS A 146 -22.76 -9.14 11.65
N ILE A 147 -22.12 -9.70 12.67
CA ILE A 147 -20.91 -10.53 12.54
C ILE A 147 -21.20 -12.03 12.51
N THR A 148 -22.39 -12.44 12.92
CA THR A 148 -22.85 -13.84 12.98
C THR A 148 -24.20 -14.00 12.29
N ASP A 149 -24.48 -15.18 11.76
CA ASP A 149 -25.80 -15.52 11.23
C ASP A 149 -26.78 -15.84 12.37
N GLU A 150 -28.08 -15.68 12.10
CA GLU A 150 -29.15 -15.97 13.08
C GLU A 150 -29.17 -17.45 13.50
N ASP A 151 -28.66 -18.34 12.64
CA ASP A 151 -28.60 -19.79 12.89
C ASP A 151 -27.34 -20.21 13.67
N GLY A 152 -26.40 -19.31 13.95
CA GLY A 152 -25.18 -19.56 14.75
C GLY A 152 -24.21 -20.61 14.19
N LYS A 153 -24.43 -21.11 12.96
CA LYS A 153 -23.59 -22.14 12.33
C LYS A 153 -22.43 -21.51 11.56
N THR A 154 -21.21 -21.73 12.04
CA THR A 154 -19.98 -21.40 11.29
C THR A 154 -19.83 -22.37 10.11
N GLN A 155 -19.73 -21.85 8.89
CA GLN A 155 -19.54 -22.67 7.68
C GLN A 155 -18.10 -23.16 7.51
N GLU A 156 -17.89 -24.24 6.73
CA GLU A 156 -16.57 -24.85 6.46
C GLU A 156 -15.52 -23.89 5.85
N LYS A 157 -15.93 -22.73 5.31
CA LYS A 157 -15.03 -21.74 4.70
C LYS A 157 -14.59 -20.61 5.64
N ALA A 158 -14.81 -20.77 6.95
CA ALA A 158 -14.44 -19.77 7.94
C ALA A 158 -12.92 -19.57 8.05
N LEU A 159 -12.49 -18.31 8.16
CA LEU A 159 -11.09 -17.99 8.43
C LEU A 159 -10.72 -18.31 9.88
N THR A 160 -9.56 -18.93 10.09
CA THR A 160 -8.96 -19.06 11.43
C THR A 160 -8.45 -17.71 11.94
N ILE A 161 -8.23 -17.58 13.25
CA ILE A 161 -7.64 -16.36 13.83
C ILE A 161 -6.25 -16.05 13.26
N ASN A 162 -5.48 -17.10 12.93
CA ASN A 162 -4.15 -16.95 12.33
C ASN A 162 -4.24 -16.42 10.90
N GLU A 163 -5.20 -16.92 10.11
CA GLU A 163 -5.43 -16.41 8.75
C GLU A 163 -5.97 -14.98 8.77
N LEU A 164 -6.88 -14.67 9.70
CA LEU A 164 -7.39 -13.32 9.92
C LEU A 164 -6.25 -12.34 10.24
N ALA A 165 -5.38 -12.71 11.19
CA ALA A 165 -4.22 -11.90 11.56
C ALA A 165 -3.22 -11.75 10.40
N ALA A 166 -3.00 -12.82 9.62
CA ALA A 166 -2.16 -12.77 8.43
C ALA A 166 -2.71 -11.80 7.37
N GLN A 167 -4.02 -11.79 7.12
CA GLN A 167 -4.64 -10.84 6.19
C GLN A 167 -4.51 -9.40 6.69
N ALA A 168 -4.85 -9.13 7.96
CA ALA A 168 -4.72 -7.79 8.54
C ALA A 168 -3.27 -7.28 8.48
N PHE A 169 -2.29 -8.15 8.78
CA PHE A 169 -0.88 -7.82 8.72
C PHE A 169 -0.38 -7.54 7.29
N VAL A 170 -0.80 -8.31 6.29
CA VAL A 170 -0.42 -8.06 4.89
C VAL A 170 -0.97 -6.72 4.42
N PHE A 171 -2.22 -6.37 4.77
CA PHE A 171 -2.79 -5.06 4.47
C PHE A 171 -2.02 -3.93 5.17
N PHE A 172 -1.64 -4.12 6.44
CA PHE A 172 -0.75 -3.18 7.14
C PHE A 172 0.53 -2.93 6.36
N ALA A 173 1.32 -3.97 6.14
CA ALA A 173 2.65 -3.86 5.57
C ALA A 173 2.59 -3.30 4.14
N ALA A 174 1.66 -3.78 3.31
CA ALA A 174 1.52 -3.32 1.94
C ALA A 174 1.06 -1.86 1.85
N GLY A 175 0.13 -1.42 2.70
CA GLY A 175 -0.41 -0.05 2.68
C GLY A 175 0.50 0.99 3.30
N PHE A 176 1.22 0.63 4.36
CA PHE A 176 2.07 1.56 5.12
C PHE A 176 3.31 2.03 4.33
N GLU A 177 4.15 1.08 3.89
CA GLU A 177 5.49 1.40 3.37
C GLU A 177 5.44 1.89 1.92
N THR A 178 4.60 1.27 1.09
CA THR A 178 4.54 1.61 -0.34
C THR A 178 3.94 2.99 -0.58
N ALA A 179 2.85 3.33 0.13
CA ALA A 179 2.21 4.63 0.00
C ALA A 179 3.10 5.76 0.56
N SER A 180 3.67 5.58 1.76
CA SER A 180 4.54 6.60 2.36
C SER A 180 5.78 6.87 1.49
N THR A 181 6.36 5.84 0.87
CA THR A 181 7.47 5.98 -0.07
C THR A 181 7.07 6.74 -1.32
N THR A 182 5.93 6.40 -1.91
CA THR A 182 5.43 7.09 -3.12
C THR A 182 5.19 8.57 -2.86
N MET A 183 4.50 8.91 -1.76
CA MET A 183 4.23 10.30 -1.38
C MET A 183 5.53 11.06 -1.06
N THR A 184 6.51 10.41 -0.42
CA THR A 184 7.82 11.01 -0.14
C THR A 184 8.53 11.42 -1.43
N PHE A 185 8.59 10.52 -2.42
CA PHE A 185 9.26 10.82 -3.69
C PHE A 185 8.49 11.81 -4.55
N ALA A 186 7.16 11.81 -4.51
CA ALA A 186 6.37 12.85 -5.18
C ALA A 186 6.65 14.23 -4.59
N LEU A 187 6.61 14.37 -3.26
CA LEU A 187 6.93 15.65 -2.62
C LEU A 187 8.37 16.09 -2.89
N PHE A 188 9.32 15.14 -2.95
CA PHE A 188 10.69 15.42 -3.38
C PHE A 188 10.74 15.99 -4.80
N GLU A 189 10.09 15.34 -5.78
CA GLU A 189 10.07 15.82 -7.16
C GLU A 189 9.32 17.15 -7.32
N LEU A 190 8.23 17.37 -6.58
CA LEU A 190 7.51 18.65 -6.59
C LEU A 190 8.36 19.76 -5.98
N ALA A 191 9.11 19.49 -4.91
CA ALA A 191 9.99 20.48 -4.29
C ALA A 191 11.18 20.86 -5.19
N THR A 192 11.63 19.96 -6.07
CA THR A 192 12.75 20.20 -6.99
C THR A 192 12.31 20.66 -8.38
N ASN A 193 11.02 20.61 -8.70
CA ASN A 193 10.45 21.08 -9.97
C ASN A 193 9.30 22.09 -9.75
N PRO A 194 9.62 23.38 -9.45
CA PRO A 194 8.62 24.39 -9.11
C PRO A 194 7.51 24.58 -10.16
N ASP A 195 7.84 24.52 -11.45
CA ASP A 195 6.86 24.68 -12.53
C ASP A 195 5.78 23.58 -12.50
N ILE A 196 6.19 22.34 -12.17
CA ILE A 196 5.27 21.20 -12.03
C ILE A 196 4.44 21.37 -10.77
N GLN A 197 5.05 21.80 -9.67
CA GLN A 197 4.36 22.09 -8.42
C GLN A 197 3.29 23.17 -8.58
N ASP A 198 3.62 24.27 -9.25
CA ASP A 198 2.69 25.39 -9.46
C ASP A 198 1.52 24.98 -10.36
N LYS A 199 1.80 24.23 -11.44
CA LYS A 199 0.75 23.68 -12.31
C LYS A 199 -0.18 22.71 -11.58
N LEU A 200 0.37 21.85 -10.73
CA LEU A 200 -0.44 20.95 -9.90
C LEU A 200 -1.28 21.74 -8.88
N ARG A 201 -0.69 22.74 -8.23
CA ARG A 201 -1.38 23.61 -7.27
C ARG A 201 -2.54 24.37 -7.92
N GLU A 202 -2.36 24.84 -9.16
CA GLU A 202 -3.42 25.48 -9.94
C GLU A 202 -4.60 24.54 -10.20
N GLU A 203 -4.33 23.29 -10.59
CA GLU A 203 -5.38 22.27 -10.75
C GLU A 203 -6.11 22.02 -9.43
N ILE A 204 -5.38 21.79 -8.33
CA ILE A 204 -5.96 21.52 -7.02
C ILE A 204 -6.89 22.67 -6.60
N ASN A 205 -6.43 23.91 -6.68
CA ASN A 205 -7.23 25.08 -6.32
C ASN A 205 -8.47 25.24 -7.22
N THR A 206 -8.31 25.00 -8.52
CA THR A 206 -9.43 25.07 -9.48
C THR A 206 -10.49 24.03 -9.19
N VAL A 207 -10.09 22.80 -8.84
CA VAL A 207 -11.01 21.72 -8.48
C VAL A 207 -11.68 22.02 -7.14
N LEU A 208 -10.94 22.39 -6.10
CA LEU A 208 -11.50 22.70 -4.78
C LEU A 208 -12.54 23.84 -4.83
N ALA A 209 -12.28 24.88 -5.63
CA ALA A 209 -13.22 25.98 -5.81
C ALA A 209 -14.58 25.56 -6.41
N LYS A 210 -14.64 24.43 -7.16
CA LYS A 210 -15.91 23.86 -7.65
C LYS A 210 -16.70 23.12 -6.58
N TYR A 211 -16.05 22.75 -5.47
CA TYR A 211 -16.58 21.89 -4.41
C TYR A 211 -16.57 22.60 -3.04
N ASP A 212 -16.84 23.90 -3.02
CA ASP A 212 -16.92 24.73 -1.80
C ASP A 212 -15.64 24.68 -0.94
N ASP A 213 -14.48 24.62 -1.60
CA ASP A 213 -13.15 24.48 -1.00
C ASP A 213 -13.00 23.22 -0.13
N GLN A 214 -13.83 22.20 -0.37
CA GLN A 214 -13.77 20.90 0.31
C GLN A 214 -13.19 19.82 -0.61
N LEU A 215 -12.34 18.97 -0.03
CA LEU A 215 -11.90 17.76 -0.70
C LEU A 215 -13.05 16.75 -0.71
N THR A 216 -13.55 16.43 -1.91
CA THR A 216 -14.62 15.44 -2.10
C THR A 216 -14.14 14.28 -2.97
N TYR A 217 -14.81 13.13 -2.86
CA TYR A 217 -14.54 11.99 -3.74
C TYR A 217 -14.62 12.35 -5.23
N ASN A 218 -15.63 13.13 -5.62
CA ASN A 218 -15.79 13.53 -7.02
C ASN A 218 -14.70 14.52 -7.45
N GLY A 219 -14.36 15.50 -6.59
CA GLY A 219 -13.27 16.43 -6.86
C GLY A 219 -11.94 15.73 -7.08
N MET A 220 -11.59 14.75 -6.24
CA MET A 220 -10.36 13.96 -6.45
C MET A 220 -10.31 13.25 -7.80
N MET A 221 -11.46 12.75 -8.28
CA MET A 221 -11.53 12.08 -9.58
C MET A 221 -11.41 13.04 -10.76
N GLU A 222 -11.51 14.35 -10.55
CA GLU A 222 -11.30 15.39 -11.57
C GLU A 222 -9.84 15.88 -11.66
N MET A 223 -8.96 15.49 -10.73
CA MET A 223 -7.56 15.93 -10.68
C MET A 223 -6.67 15.13 -11.65
N ALA A 224 -6.79 15.43 -12.95
CA ALA A 224 -6.11 14.68 -14.01
C ALA A 224 -4.58 14.88 -14.01
N TYR A 225 -4.09 16.08 -13.69
CA TYR A 225 -2.66 16.38 -13.60
C TYR A 225 -2.05 15.76 -12.33
N MET A 226 -2.78 15.72 -11.22
CA MET A 226 -2.40 14.94 -10.04
C MET A 226 -2.16 13.46 -10.39
N GLU A 227 -3.05 12.86 -11.17
CA GLU A 227 -2.87 11.46 -11.64
C GLU A 227 -1.59 11.30 -12.48
N LYS A 228 -1.27 12.28 -13.32
CA LYS A 228 -0.02 12.28 -14.11
C LYS A 228 1.22 12.34 -13.21
N VAL A 229 1.21 13.21 -12.19
CA VAL A 229 2.30 13.35 -11.21
C VAL A 229 2.48 12.05 -10.42
N LEU A 230 1.39 11.44 -9.96
CA LEU A 230 1.42 10.13 -9.29
C LEU A 230 2.02 9.05 -10.19
N ASN A 231 1.54 8.94 -11.43
CA ASN A 231 1.98 7.91 -12.35
C ASN A 231 3.46 8.05 -12.74
N GLU A 232 3.95 9.29 -12.89
CA GLU A 232 5.36 9.56 -13.13
C GLU A 232 6.23 9.29 -11.91
N THR A 233 5.73 9.57 -10.70
CA THR A 233 6.39 9.19 -9.45
C THR A 233 6.54 7.68 -9.35
N LEU A 234 5.48 6.93 -9.65
CA LEU A 234 5.47 5.47 -9.63
C LEU A 234 6.33 4.85 -10.73
N ARG A 235 6.54 5.56 -11.86
CA ARG A 235 7.49 5.16 -12.90
C ARG A 235 8.92 5.30 -12.39
N LYS A 236 9.29 6.49 -11.90
CA LYS A 236 10.67 6.77 -11.50
C LYS A 236 11.08 6.07 -10.20
N TYR A 237 10.13 5.90 -9.28
CA TYR A 237 10.34 5.34 -7.94
C TYR A 237 9.33 4.24 -7.58
N PRO A 238 9.26 3.12 -8.32
CA PRO A 238 8.33 2.03 -8.02
C PRO A 238 8.68 1.37 -6.68
N PRO A 239 7.78 1.39 -5.66
CA PRO A 239 8.06 0.75 -4.37
C PRO A 239 8.29 -0.77 -4.47
N ALA A 240 7.75 -1.40 -5.53
CA ALA A 240 8.01 -2.79 -5.90
C ALA A 240 8.82 -2.85 -7.20
N PRO A 241 10.16 -2.73 -7.15
CA PRO A 241 11.00 -2.62 -8.35
C PRO A 241 11.17 -3.93 -9.13
N VAL A 242 10.76 -5.06 -8.55
CA VAL A 242 10.82 -6.40 -9.18
C VAL A 242 9.53 -7.15 -8.89
N LEU A 243 8.96 -7.79 -9.92
CA LEU A 243 7.86 -8.75 -9.75
C LEU A 243 8.38 -10.18 -9.97
N LEU A 244 7.92 -11.09 -9.12
CA LEU A 244 8.27 -12.51 -9.20
C LEU A 244 7.08 -13.33 -9.72
N ARG A 245 7.38 -14.31 -10.57
CA ARG A 245 6.44 -15.35 -11.02
C ARG A 245 7.15 -16.70 -10.92
N LYS A 246 6.37 -17.78 -10.79
CA LYS A 246 6.88 -19.15 -10.82
C LYS A 246 6.22 -19.91 -11.94
N CYS A 247 7.03 -20.54 -12.78
CA CYS A 247 6.55 -21.40 -13.85
C CYS A 247 5.94 -22.67 -13.25
N THR A 248 4.65 -22.93 -13.50
CA THR A 248 3.92 -24.06 -12.90
C THR A 248 3.85 -25.29 -13.80
N LYS A 249 4.33 -25.17 -15.04
CA LYS A 249 4.44 -26.25 -16.03
C LYS A 249 5.44 -25.81 -17.10
N ASP A 250 6.09 -26.75 -17.78
CA ASP A 250 6.97 -26.43 -18.90
C ASP A 250 6.23 -25.54 -19.92
N TYR A 251 6.86 -24.41 -20.27
CA TYR A 251 6.23 -23.36 -21.07
C TYR A 251 7.24 -22.68 -21.99
N THR A 252 6.94 -22.65 -23.28
CA THR A 252 7.70 -21.88 -24.26
C THR A 252 7.04 -20.52 -24.44
N ILE A 253 7.80 -19.44 -24.23
CA ILE A 253 7.27 -18.09 -24.43
C ILE A 253 7.00 -17.90 -25.94
N PRO A 254 5.75 -17.58 -26.34
CA PRO A 254 5.41 -17.39 -27.75
C PRO A 254 6.35 -16.42 -28.45
N HIS A 255 6.68 -16.72 -29.70
CA HIS A 255 7.56 -15.89 -30.54
C HIS A 255 9.02 -15.74 -30.04
N THR A 256 9.44 -16.59 -29.10
CA THR A 256 10.83 -16.64 -28.63
C THR A 256 11.36 -18.07 -28.61
N THR A 257 12.67 -18.23 -28.45
CA THR A 257 13.30 -19.53 -28.18
C THR A 257 13.43 -19.83 -26.69
N ILE A 258 12.78 -19.04 -25.82
CA ILE A 258 12.91 -19.15 -24.38
C ILE A 258 11.97 -20.24 -23.86
N HIS A 259 12.56 -21.30 -23.32
CA HIS A 259 11.85 -22.41 -22.70
C HIS A 259 11.97 -22.33 -21.18
N LEU A 260 10.84 -22.14 -20.50
CA LEU A 260 10.74 -22.12 -19.06
C LEU A 260 10.40 -23.53 -18.55
N LYS A 261 11.21 -24.05 -17.64
CA LYS A 261 10.92 -25.33 -16.98
C LYS A 261 9.97 -25.13 -15.80
N GLU A 262 9.17 -26.15 -15.50
CA GLU A 262 8.39 -26.20 -14.26
C GLU A 262 9.28 -25.93 -13.04
N GLY A 263 8.78 -25.11 -12.13
CA GLY A 263 9.47 -24.71 -10.90
C GLY A 263 10.45 -23.55 -11.06
N MET A 264 10.73 -23.10 -12.29
CA MET A 264 11.63 -21.97 -12.53
C MET A 264 10.99 -20.64 -12.14
N ASP A 265 11.73 -19.80 -11.41
CA ASP A 265 11.30 -18.45 -11.06
C ASP A 265 11.62 -17.48 -12.21
N VAL A 266 10.71 -16.55 -12.45
CA VAL A 266 10.79 -15.49 -13.47
C VAL A 266 10.75 -14.15 -12.76
N CYS A 267 11.78 -13.34 -12.98
CA CYS A 267 11.89 -11.99 -12.43
C CYS A 267 11.57 -10.96 -13.53
N ILE A 268 10.64 -10.05 -13.26
CA ILE A 268 10.30 -8.94 -14.14
C ILE A 268 10.92 -7.67 -13.54
N PRO A 269 11.92 -7.06 -14.20
CA PRO A 269 12.63 -5.89 -13.69
C PRO A 269 11.80 -4.62 -13.92
N VAL A 270 10.83 -4.35 -13.03
CA VAL A 270 9.91 -3.20 -13.16
C VAL A 270 10.68 -1.89 -13.24
N LEU A 271 11.62 -1.64 -12.32
CA LEU A 271 12.43 -0.42 -12.35
C LEU A 271 13.26 -0.33 -13.65
N GLY A 272 13.80 -1.46 -14.12
CA GLY A 272 14.54 -1.50 -15.39
C GLY A 272 13.67 -1.10 -16.57
N LEU A 273 12.45 -1.67 -16.67
CA LEU A 273 11.49 -1.30 -17.70
C LEU A 273 11.06 0.17 -17.60
N HIS A 274 10.91 0.69 -16.39
CA HIS A 274 10.46 2.07 -16.14
C HIS A 274 11.54 3.12 -16.42
N MET A 275 12.80 2.71 -16.38
CA MET A 275 13.97 3.54 -16.69
C MET A 275 14.56 3.25 -18.06
N ASP A 276 13.91 2.40 -18.87
CA ASP A 276 14.37 2.09 -20.21
C ASP A 276 14.07 3.26 -21.16
N SER A 277 15.12 3.84 -21.74
CA SER A 277 15.00 4.94 -22.70
C SER A 277 14.27 4.56 -23.99
N GLU A 278 14.15 3.27 -24.32
CA GLU A 278 13.33 2.79 -25.44
C GLU A 278 11.84 3.11 -25.22
N TYR A 279 11.37 3.02 -23.97
CA TYR A 279 9.96 3.26 -23.61
C TYR A 279 9.74 4.65 -23.01
N TYR A 280 10.75 5.21 -22.36
CA TYR A 280 10.69 6.50 -21.67
C TYR A 280 11.91 7.36 -22.04
N PRO A 281 11.85 8.15 -23.13
CA PRO A 281 12.96 9.01 -23.55
C PRO A 281 13.40 9.96 -22.43
N ASP A 282 14.69 10.10 -22.15
CA ASP A 282 15.21 10.85 -20.98
C ASP A 282 14.61 10.37 -19.63
N PRO A 283 14.77 9.08 -19.27
CA PRO A 283 14.03 8.45 -18.17
C PRO A 283 14.33 9.04 -16.78
N GLU A 284 15.44 9.75 -16.63
CA GLU A 284 15.82 10.44 -15.38
C GLU A 284 15.02 11.74 -15.15
N ILE A 285 14.48 12.34 -16.22
CA ILE A 285 13.70 13.58 -16.14
C ILE A 285 12.29 13.24 -15.66
N PHE A 286 11.88 13.88 -14.56
CA PHE A 286 10.52 13.79 -14.03
C PHE A 286 9.56 14.58 -14.93
N ASN A 287 8.79 13.87 -15.76
CA ASN A 287 7.89 14.49 -16.72
C ASN A 287 6.47 13.88 -16.63
N PRO A 288 5.53 14.53 -15.91
CA PRO A 288 4.14 14.09 -15.82
C PRO A 288 3.44 13.93 -17.18
N GLU A 289 3.84 14.67 -18.22
CA GLU A 289 3.20 14.58 -19.55
C GLU A 289 3.46 13.25 -20.27
N ARG A 290 4.37 12.40 -19.78
CA ARG A 290 4.49 10.98 -20.20
C ARG A 290 3.20 10.18 -19.96
N PHE A 291 2.35 10.68 -19.06
CA PHE A 291 1.06 10.11 -18.72
C PHE A 291 -0.11 10.94 -19.27
N SER A 292 0.10 11.71 -20.34
CA SER A 292 -1.00 12.16 -21.20
C SER A 292 -1.73 10.97 -21.80
N GLU A 293 -3.01 11.13 -22.15
CA GLU A 293 -3.80 10.06 -22.76
C GLU A 293 -3.18 9.56 -24.08
N GLU A 294 -2.63 10.47 -24.88
CA GLU A 294 -1.89 10.13 -26.10
C GLU A 294 -0.67 9.25 -25.81
N ASN A 295 0.17 9.64 -24.84
CA ASN A 295 1.39 8.90 -24.50
C ASN A 295 1.10 7.58 -23.78
N LYS A 296 0.01 7.51 -22.99
CA LYS A 296 -0.46 6.26 -22.39
C LYS A 296 -0.86 5.26 -23.49
N ASN A 297 -1.56 5.73 -24.52
CA ASN A 297 -2.07 4.88 -25.61
C ASN A 297 -0.99 4.42 -26.59
N SER A 298 0.06 5.21 -26.79
CA SER A 298 1.18 4.85 -27.68
C SER A 298 2.21 3.92 -27.01
N ARG A 299 2.25 3.89 -25.67
CA ARG A 299 3.20 3.08 -24.91
C ARG A 299 2.93 1.56 -25.07
N PRO A 300 3.96 0.74 -25.33
CA PRO A 300 3.80 -0.71 -25.41
C PRO A 300 3.23 -1.31 -24.13
N ALA A 301 2.37 -2.31 -24.27
CA ALA A 301 1.80 -3.01 -23.13
C ALA A 301 2.89 -3.61 -22.22
N PHE A 302 2.61 -3.71 -20.92
CA PHE A 302 3.51 -4.28 -19.91
C PHE A 302 4.86 -3.55 -19.70
N THR A 303 4.99 -2.29 -20.13
CA THR A 303 6.16 -1.43 -19.86
C THR A 303 5.93 -0.42 -18.72
N TRP A 304 4.70 -0.32 -18.21
CA TRP A 304 4.35 0.40 -16.98
C TRP A 304 3.59 -0.56 -16.06
N LEU A 305 4.22 -0.93 -14.93
CA LEU A 305 3.80 -2.04 -14.05
C LEU A 305 3.95 -1.71 -12.55
N PRO A 306 3.70 -0.48 -12.07
CA PRO A 306 3.93 -0.15 -10.66
C PRO A 306 3.01 -0.92 -9.69
N PHE A 307 1.87 -1.42 -10.18
CA PHE A 307 0.94 -2.25 -9.43
C PHE A 307 0.95 -3.73 -9.88
N GLY A 308 1.86 -4.10 -10.78
CA GLY A 308 1.79 -5.36 -11.52
C GLY A 308 0.59 -5.43 -12.49
N GLU A 309 0.37 -6.62 -13.05
CA GLU A 309 -0.70 -6.89 -14.01
C GLU A 309 -1.20 -8.34 -13.89
N GLY A 310 -2.42 -8.59 -14.38
CA GLY A 310 -3.09 -9.89 -14.37
C GLY A 310 -3.76 -10.24 -13.03
N PRO A 311 -4.10 -11.51 -12.78
CA PRO A 311 -4.86 -11.93 -11.58
C PRO A 311 -4.16 -11.68 -10.23
N ARG A 312 -2.88 -11.32 -10.25
CA ARG A 312 -2.07 -10.95 -9.08
C ARG A 312 -1.68 -9.47 -9.08
N VAL A 313 -2.45 -8.63 -9.78
CA VAL A 313 -2.36 -7.17 -9.68
C VAL A 313 -2.63 -6.72 -8.24
N CYS A 314 -2.03 -5.60 -7.84
CA CYS A 314 -2.21 -5.03 -6.51
C CYS A 314 -3.70 -4.79 -6.22
N ILE A 315 -4.24 -5.50 -5.22
CA ILE A 315 -5.61 -5.32 -4.73
C ILE A 315 -5.82 -3.91 -4.13
N GLY A 316 -4.75 -3.28 -3.66
CA GLY A 316 -4.74 -1.95 -3.08
C GLY A 316 -4.54 -0.80 -4.08
N LYS A 317 -4.54 -1.05 -5.40
CA LYS A 317 -4.27 -0.01 -6.41
C LYS A 317 -5.13 1.25 -6.22
N LEU A 318 -6.45 1.09 -6.19
CA LEU A 318 -7.37 2.22 -6.03
C LEU A 318 -7.21 2.90 -4.67
N TRP A 319 -6.92 2.12 -3.63
CA TRP A 319 -6.62 2.62 -2.29
C TRP A 319 -5.36 3.48 -2.25
N GLY A 320 -4.26 3.03 -2.87
CA GLY A 320 -3.01 3.77 -2.95
C GLY A 320 -3.15 5.09 -3.72
N ILE A 321 -3.94 5.09 -4.79
CA ILE A 321 -4.25 6.30 -5.56
C ILE A 321 -5.04 7.31 -4.70
N LEU A 322 -6.09 6.86 -4.02
CA LEU A 322 -6.89 7.73 -3.14
C LEU A 322 -6.05 8.30 -2.00
N LEU A 323 -5.23 7.46 -1.37
CA LEU A 323 -4.28 7.87 -0.33
C LEU A 323 -3.36 9.01 -0.79
N PHE A 324 -2.82 8.89 -2.00
CA PHE A 324 -1.90 9.86 -2.54
C PHE A 324 -2.56 11.22 -2.82
N ILE A 325 -3.76 11.22 -3.40
CA ILE A 325 -4.47 12.47 -3.75
C ILE A 325 -4.87 13.27 -2.48
N ASN A 326 -4.91 12.62 -1.30
CA ASN A 326 -5.24 13.25 -0.02
C ASN A 326 -4.03 13.94 0.67
N VAL A 327 -2.83 13.89 0.08
CA VAL A 327 -1.58 14.47 0.61
C VAL A 327 -1.07 15.55 -0.34
#